data_AF-A0A373N586-F1
#
_entry.id   AF-A0A373N586-F1
#
_cell.length_a   1.000
_cell.length_b   1.000
_cell.length_c   1.000
_cell.angle_alpha   90.00
_cell.angle_beta   90.00
_cell.angle_gamma   90.00
#
_symmetry.space_group_name_H-M   'P 1'
#
loop_
_entity.id
_entity.type
_entity.pdbx_description
1 polymer ?
#
loop_
_entity_poly.entity_id
_entity_poly.type
_entity_poly.pdbx_seq_one_letter_code
_entity_poly.pdbx_strand_id
1 'polypeptide(L)'
;MTKRKIMLLTVCFAIFAISLLLSRQFFKSAGKRNMDVPAAGSEQIEDSKDTEEKRNTEEMTELEETERTAASEGAAEPEKVYSNGYSGGGETLALILGKKPELFTAALMCSSKWDGAYEPVTEAKTPVCFVIGESDEYYGSEPFKEAYQILYELYAEQGLAKSEIDNLLVLDIKEKNYFAGTKVTYQHGGGYLFCRDEKIMGWLFGH
;
A
#
# COMPACT_ATOMS: atom_id res chain seq x y z
N MET A 1 -10.39 -7.35 28.28
CA MET A 1 -9.73 -6.34 27.42
C MET A 1 -8.22 -6.39 27.61
N THR A 2 -7.49 -7.33 27.00
CA THR A 2 -6.01 -7.38 27.18
C THR A 2 -5.23 -8.21 26.16
N LYS A 3 -5.81 -8.55 25.00
CA LYS A 3 -5.07 -9.27 23.92
C LYS A 3 -4.85 -8.43 22.65
N ARG A 4 -5.83 -7.58 22.27
CA ARG A 4 -5.72 -6.73 21.06
C ARG A 4 -4.65 -5.63 21.13
N LYS A 5 -4.25 -5.16 22.33
CA LYS A 5 -3.19 -4.15 22.48
C LYS A 5 -1.77 -4.71 22.29
N ILE A 6 -1.58 -6.01 22.50
CA ILE A 6 -0.24 -6.64 22.38
C ILE A 6 0.09 -6.85 20.91
N MET A 7 -0.86 -7.30 20.09
CA MET A 7 -0.65 -7.57 18.66
C MET A 7 -0.30 -6.31 17.85
N LEU A 8 -0.90 -5.16 18.17
CA LEU A 8 -0.61 -3.90 17.48
C LEU A 8 0.80 -3.37 17.79
N LEU A 9 1.31 -3.58 19.02
CA LEU A 9 2.68 -3.21 19.37
C LEU A 9 3.72 -4.11 18.69
N THR A 10 3.48 -5.41 18.56
CA THR A 10 4.45 -6.34 17.96
C THR A 10 4.66 -6.07 16.48
N VAL A 11 3.60 -5.71 15.74
CA VAL A 11 3.69 -5.38 14.31
C VAL A 11 4.48 -4.08 14.07
N CYS A 12 4.29 -3.06 14.91
CA CYS A 12 5.07 -1.81 14.80
C CYS A 12 6.58 -2.02 15.06
N PHE A 13 6.95 -2.90 15.99
CA PHE A 13 8.36 -3.23 16.25
C PHE A 13 9.01 -3.99 15.10
N ALA A 14 8.27 -4.90 14.45
CA ALA A 14 8.78 -5.65 13.30
C ALA A 14 9.09 -4.73 12.10
N ILE A 15 8.19 -3.78 11.81
CA ILE A 15 8.38 -2.81 10.72
C ILE A 15 9.58 -1.90 11.01
N PHE A 16 9.71 -1.40 12.25
CA PHE A 16 10.84 -0.54 12.63
C PHE A 16 12.19 -1.30 12.58
N ALA A 17 12.22 -2.57 13.00
CA ALA A 17 13.41 -3.41 12.93
C ALA A 17 13.85 -3.69 11.49
N ILE A 18 12.90 -3.94 10.58
CA ILE A 18 13.17 -4.16 9.15
C ILE A 18 13.73 -2.89 8.51
N SER A 19 13.16 -1.71 8.80
CA SER A 19 13.69 -0.43 8.32
C SER A 19 15.11 -0.14 8.84
N LEU A 20 15.42 -0.50 10.09
CA LEU A 20 16.77 -0.39 10.67
C LEU A 20 17.77 -1.39 10.07
N LEU A 21 17.33 -2.60 9.74
CA LEU A 21 18.16 -3.60 9.09
C LEU A 21 18.50 -3.20 7.65
N LEU A 22 17.52 -2.69 6.89
CA LEU A 22 17.73 -2.21 5.52
C LEU A 22 18.66 -0.99 5.48
N SER A 23 18.48 -0.01 6.37
CA SER A 23 19.38 1.16 6.44
C SER A 23 20.83 0.78 6.82
N ARG A 24 21.03 -0.22 7.69
CA ARG A 24 22.37 -0.76 8.01
C ARG A 24 23.01 -1.50 6.84
N GLN A 25 22.25 -2.21 6.02
CA GLN A 25 22.79 -2.89 4.83
C GLN A 25 23.22 -1.89 3.74
N PHE A 26 22.43 -0.82 3.55
CA PHE A 26 22.80 0.27 2.64
C PHE A 26 24.10 0.99 3.08
N PHE A 27 24.29 1.23 4.38
CA PHE A 27 25.54 1.84 4.88
C PHE A 27 26.76 0.89 4.85
N LYS A 28 26.56 -0.43 5.00
CA LYS A 28 27.65 -1.40 4.85
C LYS A 28 28.15 -1.52 3.41
N SER A 29 27.25 -1.39 2.42
CA SER A 29 27.62 -1.52 1.00
C SER A 29 28.48 -0.36 0.48
N ALA A 30 28.42 0.82 1.10
CA ALA A 30 29.19 1.99 0.69
C ALA A 30 30.65 2.00 1.20
N GLY A 31 31.03 1.09 2.11
CA GLY A 31 32.24 1.20 2.93
C GLY A 31 33.43 0.28 2.60
N LYS A 32 33.42 -0.50 1.51
CA LYS A 32 34.56 -1.37 1.17
C LYS A 32 34.92 -1.28 -0.31
N ARG A 33 35.87 -0.39 -0.62
CA ARG A 33 36.78 -0.55 -1.76
C ARG A 33 38.20 -0.76 -1.23
N ASN A 34 38.81 -1.83 -1.73
CA ASN A 34 40.23 -2.19 -1.79
C ASN A 34 40.89 -3.09 -0.73
N MET A 35 41.65 -4.02 -1.31
CA MET A 35 42.84 -4.78 -0.90
C MET A 35 42.70 -6.20 -0.31
N ASP A 36 43.19 -7.12 -1.15
CA ASP A 36 44.07 -8.28 -0.93
C ASP A 36 43.54 -9.55 -0.25
N VAL A 37 43.69 -10.64 -1.01
CA VAL A 37 43.45 -12.04 -0.66
C VAL A 37 44.80 -12.74 -0.51
N PRO A 38 44.99 -13.56 0.53
CA PRO A 38 45.76 -14.79 0.40
C PRO A 38 44.86 -16.02 0.54
N ALA A 39 45.24 -17.05 -0.22
CA ALA A 39 44.55 -18.32 -0.37
C ALA A 39 44.68 -19.25 0.84
N ALA A 40 43.66 -20.07 1.08
CA ALA A 40 43.70 -21.53 1.31
C ALA A 40 42.52 -21.97 2.20
N GLY A 41 41.82 -23.03 1.79
CA GLY A 41 40.84 -23.72 2.64
C GLY A 41 39.71 -24.33 1.83
N SER A 42 39.90 -25.57 1.38
CA SER A 42 38.88 -26.41 0.77
C SER A 42 37.80 -26.77 1.80
N GLU A 43 36.59 -26.24 1.62
CA GLU A 43 35.37 -26.80 2.19
C GLU A 43 34.40 -27.12 1.05
N GLN A 44 33.69 -28.23 1.22
CA GLN A 44 32.88 -28.84 0.18
C GLN A 44 31.75 -27.90 -0.24
N ILE A 45 31.66 -27.65 -1.56
CA ILE A 45 30.54 -26.95 -2.16
C ILE A 45 29.39 -27.96 -2.23
N GLU A 46 28.54 -27.97 -1.22
CA GLU A 46 27.19 -28.51 -1.35
C GLU A 46 26.43 -27.58 -2.31
N ASP A 47 25.84 -28.14 -3.36
CA ASP A 47 25.25 -27.39 -4.48
C ASP A 47 24.15 -26.45 -3.96
N SER A 48 24.45 -25.15 -3.96
CA SER A 48 23.58 -24.09 -3.43
C SER A 48 22.18 -24.07 -4.03
N LYS A 49 21.98 -24.69 -5.20
CA LYS A 49 20.66 -24.82 -5.84
C LYS A 49 19.74 -25.78 -5.09
N ASP A 50 20.25 -26.93 -4.65
CA ASP A 50 19.42 -27.95 -3.98
C ASP A 50 18.90 -27.47 -2.62
N THR A 51 19.66 -26.62 -1.94
CA THR A 51 19.29 -26.03 -0.64
C THR A 51 18.33 -24.85 -0.78
N GLU A 52 18.35 -24.14 -1.90
CA GLU A 52 17.42 -23.05 -2.21
C GLU A 52 16.09 -23.60 -2.75
N GLU A 53 16.12 -24.62 -3.60
CA GLU A 53 14.93 -25.30 -4.11
C GLU A 53 14.17 -26.05 -3.01
N LYS A 54 14.86 -26.72 -2.08
CA LYS A 54 14.23 -27.31 -0.89
C LYS A 54 13.58 -26.27 0.02
N ARG A 55 14.24 -25.14 0.28
CA ARG A 55 13.67 -24.05 1.08
C ARG A 55 12.45 -23.42 0.42
N ASN A 56 12.50 -23.18 -0.89
CA ASN A 56 11.37 -22.64 -1.63
C ASN A 56 10.18 -23.62 -1.67
N THR A 57 10.46 -24.92 -1.70
CA THR A 57 9.41 -25.96 -1.67
C THR A 57 8.78 -26.06 -0.28
N GLU A 58 9.58 -26.02 0.79
CA GLU A 58 9.09 -26.05 2.17
C GLU A 58 8.30 -24.77 2.53
N GLU A 59 8.76 -23.59 2.10
CA GLU A 59 8.08 -22.30 2.32
C GLU A 59 6.75 -22.22 1.55
N MET A 60 6.69 -22.77 0.33
CA MET A 60 5.43 -22.91 -0.42
C MET A 60 4.46 -23.88 0.27
N THR A 61 4.94 -24.97 0.87
CA THR A 61 4.07 -25.91 1.59
C THR A 61 3.53 -25.34 2.90
N GLU A 62 4.31 -24.54 3.64
CA GLU A 62 3.82 -23.85 4.84
C GLU A 62 2.79 -22.76 4.49
N LEU A 63 2.93 -22.08 3.36
CA LEU A 63 1.94 -21.12 2.85
C LEU A 63 0.63 -21.79 2.43
N GLU A 64 0.70 -22.93 1.72
CA GLU A 64 -0.50 -23.70 1.34
C GLU A 64 -1.20 -24.32 2.55
N GLU A 65 -0.46 -24.74 3.58
CA GLU A 65 -1.03 -25.30 4.80
C GLU A 65 -1.64 -24.23 5.71
N THR A 66 -1.07 -23.01 5.74
CA THR A 66 -1.70 -21.85 6.40
C THR A 66 -2.98 -21.39 5.68
N GLU A 67 -3.02 -21.40 4.35
CA GLU A 67 -4.24 -21.13 3.57
C GLU A 67 -5.33 -22.18 3.80
N ARG A 68 -4.97 -23.47 3.87
CA ARG A 68 -5.93 -24.55 4.19
C ARG A 68 -6.46 -24.49 5.62
N THR A 69 -5.63 -24.08 6.57
CA THR A 69 -6.04 -23.97 7.98
C THR A 69 -7.04 -22.82 8.15
N ALA A 70 -6.81 -21.68 7.49
CA ALA A 70 -7.73 -20.54 7.45
C ALA A 70 -9.09 -20.88 6.80
N ALA A 71 -9.11 -21.78 5.80
CA ALA A 71 -10.33 -22.22 5.13
C ALA A 71 -11.19 -23.20 5.95
N SER A 72 -10.65 -23.79 7.02
CA SER A 72 -11.32 -24.84 7.81
C SER A 72 -12.09 -24.33 9.03
N GLU A 73 -11.84 -23.10 9.48
CA GLU A 73 -12.56 -22.47 10.58
C GLU A 73 -13.78 -21.68 10.07
N GLY A 74 -14.87 -22.40 9.83
CA GLY A 74 -16.26 -21.91 9.73
C GLY A 74 -16.49 -20.53 9.10
N ALA A 75 -16.70 -20.49 7.78
CA ALA A 75 -17.33 -19.40 7.00
C ALA A 75 -17.33 -18.02 7.68
N ALA A 76 -16.14 -17.51 8.01
CA ALA A 76 -15.95 -16.12 8.34
C ALA A 76 -16.07 -15.33 7.04
N GLU A 77 -16.80 -14.21 7.07
CA GLU A 77 -16.67 -13.19 6.02
C GLU A 77 -15.17 -12.95 5.79
N PRO A 78 -14.70 -12.89 4.53
CA PRO A 78 -13.30 -12.60 4.26
C PRO A 78 -12.90 -11.34 5.01
N GLU A 79 -11.73 -11.36 5.66
CA GLU A 79 -11.27 -10.23 6.47
C GLU A 79 -11.25 -8.96 5.60
N LYS A 80 -12.09 -7.98 5.94
CA LYS A 80 -12.11 -6.71 5.21
C LYS A 80 -10.87 -5.90 5.57
N VAL A 81 -10.00 -5.68 4.59
CA VAL A 81 -8.76 -4.93 4.74
C VAL A 81 -8.89 -3.60 4.01
N TYR A 82 -8.83 -2.49 4.74
CA TYR A 82 -8.88 -1.16 4.16
C TYR A 82 -7.50 -0.50 4.24
N SER A 83 -7.10 0.19 3.18
CA SER A 83 -5.82 0.90 3.14
C SER A 83 -6.00 2.41 3.14
N ASN A 84 -5.06 3.10 3.79
CA ASN A 84 -4.91 4.55 3.72
C ASN A 84 -3.43 4.88 3.48
N GLY A 85 -3.16 5.69 2.46
CA GLY A 85 -1.84 6.25 2.20
C GLY A 85 -1.89 7.78 2.16
N TYR A 86 -1.09 8.44 2.98
CA TYR A 86 -0.94 9.90 2.99
C TYR A 86 0.46 10.31 2.52
N SER A 87 0.54 11.31 1.63
CA SER A 87 1.82 11.82 1.09
C SER A 87 2.65 10.68 0.47
N GLY A 88 3.92 10.50 0.82
CA GLY A 88 4.72 9.36 0.34
C GLY A 88 4.15 7.97 0.70
N GLY A 89 3.28 7.88 1.72
CA GLY A 89 2.50 6.66 2.00
C GLY A 89 1.47 6.36 0.92
N GLY A 90 0.92 7.39 0.27
CA GLY A 90 0.06 7.27 -0.90
C GLY A 90 0.83 6.74 -2.12
N GLU A 91 2.02 7.27 -2.40
CA GLU A 91 2.90 6.76 -3.48
C GLU A 91 3.21 5.28 -3.26
N THR A 92 3.54 4.91 -2.01
CA THR A 92 3.77 3.50 -1.64
C THR A 92 2.52 2.64 -1.85
N LEU A 93 1.35 3.13 -1.44
CA LEU A 93 0.09 2.42 -1.65
C LEU A 93 -0.22 2.24 -3.14
N ALA A 94 0.02 3.25 -3.98
CA ALA A 94 -0.14 3.14 -5.43
C ALA A 94 0.72 2.01 -6.03
N LEU A 95 1.96 1.86 -5.57
CA LEU A 95 2.84 0.78 -6.00
C LEU A 95 2.32 -0.61 -5.59
N ILE A 96 1.66 -0.72 -4.44
CA ILE A 96 1.03 -1.97 -4.00
C ILE A 96 -0.23 -2.24 -4.84
N LEU A 97 -1.08 -1.24 -5.05
CA LEU A 97 -2.28 -1.36 -5.90
C LEU A 97 -1.93 -1.71 -7.36
N GLY A 98 -0.80 -1.25 -7.86
CA GLY A 98 -0.26 -1.64 -9.17
C GLY A 98 0.34 -3.05 -9.23
N LYS A 99 0.20 -3.87 -8.18
CA LYS A 99 0.73 -5.24 -8.12
C LYS A 99 -0.25 -6.24 -7.52
N LYS A 100 -0.87 -5.85 -6.41
CA LYS A 100 -1.69 -6.69 -5.52
C LYS A 100 -2.90 -5.92 -4.97
N PRO A 101 -3.76 -5.35 -5.83
CA PRO A 101 -4.92 -4.57 -5.39
C PRO A 101 -5.96 -5.42 -4.64
N GLU A 102 -6.05 -6.73 -4.93
CA GLU A 102 -6.95 -7.68 -4.29
C GLU A 102 -6.73 -7.87 -2.79
N LEU A 103 -5.60 -7.38 -2.26
CA LEU A 103 -5.34 -7.34 -0.82
C LEU A 103 -6.26 -6.38 -0.06
N PHE A 104 -6.92 -5.45 -0.75
CA PHE A 104 -7.72 -4.41 -0.13
C PHE A 104 -9.18 -4.46 -0.60
N THR A 105 -10.09 -4.30 0.36
CA THR A 105 -11.51 -4.07 0.12
C THR A 105 -11.74 -2.69 -0.50
N ALA A 106 -11.00 -1.67 -0.07
CA ALA A 106 -10.98 -0.33 -0.64
C ALA A 106 -9.72 0.43 -0.19
N ALA A 107 -9.32 1.42 -0.97
CA ALA A 107 -8.12 2.23 -0.75
C ALA A 107 -8.44 3.73 -0.71
N LEU A 108 -7.91 4.41 0.31
CA LEU A 108 -7.99 5.86 0.47
C LEU A 108 -6.60 6.49 0.28
N MET A 109 -6.45 7.34 -0.73
CA MET A 109 -5.21 8.03 -1.05
C MET A 109 -5.33 9.52 -0.78
N CYS A 110 -4.53 10.02 0.14
CA CYS A 110 -4.63 11.36 0.71
C CYS A 110 -3.40 12.20 0.33
N SER A 111 -3.61 13.36 -0.32
CA SER A 111 -2.55 14.34 -0.61
C SER A 111 -1.28 13.70 -1.17
N SER A 112 -1.37 13.06 -2.32
CA SER A 112 -0.30 12.25 -2.91
C SER A 112 -0.35 12.28 -4.44
N LYS A 113 0.34 11.34 -5.09
CA LYS A 113 0.27 11.06 -6.53
C LYS A 113 0.24 9.55 -6.79
N TRP A 114 -0.15 9.17 -7.99
CA TRP A 114 -0.19 7.76 -8.42
C TRP A 114 1.11 7.38 -9.15
N ASP A 115 1.87 6.45 -8.57
CA ASP A 115 3.13 5.95 -9.16
C ASP A 115 3.04 4.46 -9.57
N GLY A 116 1.87 3.83 -9.41
CA GLY A 116 1.63 2.42 -9.73
C GLY A 116 1.23 2.18 -11.18
N ALA A 117 1.24 0.91 -11.60
CA ALA A 117 0.52 0.49 -12.81
C ALA A 117 -0.99 0.67 -12.60
N TYR A 118 -1.73 1.02 -13.64
CA TYR A 118 -3.16 1.31 -13.55
C TYR A 118 -4.02 0.06 -13.80
N GLU A 119 -3.59 -0.79 -14.72
CA GLU A 119 -4.32 -1.95 -15.20
C GLU A 119 -4.72 -2.89 -14.06
N PRO A 120 -3.82 -3.27 -13.12
CA PRO A 120 -4.17 -4.22 -12.06
C PRO A 120 -5.36 -3.76 -11.20
N VAL A 121 -5.43 -2.47 -10.83
CA VAL A 121 -6.52 -1.97 -9.98
C VAL A 121 -7.85 -2.00 -10.72
N THR A 122 -7.83 -1.73 -12.03
CA THR A 122 -9.03 -1.74 -12.86
C THR A 122 -9.52 -3.15 -13.15
N GLU A 123 -8.61 -4.11 -13.40
CA GLU A 123 -8.93 -5.52 -13.58
C GLU A 123 -9.53 -6.14 -12.32
N ALA A 124 -8.95 -5.85 -11.16
CA ALA A 124 -9.46 -6.30 -9.87
C ALA A 124 -10.70 -5.52 -9.40
N LYS A 125 -11.04 -4.41 -10.08
CA LYS A 125 -12.12 -3.48 -9.69
C LYS A 125 -12.03 -3.08 -8.21
N THR A 126 -10.81 -2.84 -7.72
CA THR A 126 -10.59 -2.44 -6.34
C THR A 126 -10.96 -0.97 -6.17
N PRO A 127 -11.86 -0.61 -5.23
CA PRO A 127 -12.26 0.77 -5.02
C PRO A 127 -11.11 1.67 -4.56
N VAL A 128 -10.98 2.85 -5.17
CA VAL A 128 -9.99 3.87 -4.83
C VAL A 128 -10.63 5.25 -4.69
N CYS A 129 -10.37 5.93 -3.57
CA CYS A 129 -10.71 7.33 -3.38
C CYS A 129 -9.45 8.18 -3.27
N PHE A 130 -9.36 9.18 -4.14
CA PHE A 130 -8.36 10.24 -4.08
C PHE A 130 -8.93 11.44 -3.32
N VAL A 131 -8.24 11.89 -2.28
CA VAL A 131 -8.59 13.11 -1.55
C VAL A 131 -7.38 14.03 -1.47
N ILE A 132 -7.53 15.27 -1.92
CA ILE A 132 -6.44 16.25 -1.90
C ILE A 132 -6.98 17.67 -1.80
N GLY A 133 -6.20 18.58 -1.22
CA GLY A 133 -6.49 20.00 -1.32
C GLY A 133 -6.30 20.52 -2.76
N GLU A 134 -7.22 21.37 -3.23
CA GLU A 134 -7.13 21.98 -4.56
C GLU A 134 -5.78 22.65 -4.83
N SER A 135 -5.26 23.35 -3.82
CA SER A 135 -3.99 24.06 -3.80
C SER A 135 -3.00 23.40 -2.82
N ASP A 136 -3.00 22.06 -2.73
CA ASP A 136 -1.95 21.29 -2.05
C ASP A 136 -0.59 21.78 -2.55
N GLU A 137 0.21 22.36 -1.66
CA GLU A 137 1.42 23.08 -2.01
C GLU A 137 2.61 22.17 -2.33
N TYR A 138 2.46 20.86 -2.09
CA TYR A 138 3.52 19.89 -2.29
C TYR A 138 3.33 19.10 -3.57
N TYR A 139 2.16 18.48 -3.77
CA TYR A 139 1.86 17.73 -4.99
C TYR A 139 1.02 18.51 -6.01
N GLY A 140 0.23 19.48 -5.55
CA GLY A 140 -0.89 20.02 -6.35
C GLY A 140 -1.99 18.98 -6.56
N SER A 141 -3.16 19.41 -7.02
CA SER A 141 -4.29 18.50 -7.29
C SER A 141 -4.23 17.82 -8.67
N GLU A 142 -3.41 18.33 -9.60
CA GLU A 142 -3.31 17.82 -10.98
C GLU A 142 -2.90 16.34 -11.06
N PRO A 143 -1.92 15.81 -10.30
CA PRO A 143 -1.55 14.39 -10.39
C PRO A 143 -2.71 13.43 -10.10
N PHE A 144 -3.60 13.78 -9.17
CA PHE A 144 -4.80 12.97 -8.90
C PHE A 144 -5.90 13.16 -9.95
N LYS A 145 -6.01 14.34 -10.59
CA LYS A 145 -6.91 14.52 -11.73
C LYS A 145 -6.49 13.65 -12.91
N GLU A 146 -5.19 13.62 -13.21
CA GLU A 146 -4.61 12.78 -14.27
C GLU A 146 -4.84 11.29 -13.99
N ALA A 147 -4.49 10.83 -12.77
CA ALA A 147 -4.70 9.44 -12.37
C ALA A 147 -6.17 9.02 -12.42
N TYR A 148 -7.08 9.89 -11.94
CA TYR A 148 -8.52 9.66 -12.01
C TYR A 148 -9.00 9.51 -13.46
N GLN A 149 -8.55 10.39 -14.36
CA GLN A 149 -8.95 10.34 -15.77
C GLN A 149 -8.49 9.04 -16.44
N ILE A 150 -7.24 8.63 -16.21
CA ILE A 150 -6.70 7.37 -16.75
C ILE A 150 -7.50 6.16 -16.25
N LEU A 151 -7.75 6.08 -14.94
CA LEU A 151 -8.53 4.98 -14.36
C LEU A 151 -9.98 4.98 -14.87
N TYR A 152 -10.59 6.14 -15.00
CA TYR A 152 -11.94 6.28 -15.53
C TYR A 152 -12.02 5.78 -16.98
N GLU A 153 -11.06 6.16 -17.83
CA GLU A 153 -10.97 5.71 -19.22
C GLU A 153 -10.80 4.19 -19.32
N LEU A 154 -9.90 3.61 -18.53
CA LEU A 154 -9.70 2.16 -18.47
C LEU A 154 -10.98 1.40 -18.05
N TYR A 155 -11.72 1.91 -17.07
CA TYR A 155 -13.01 1.32 -16.70
C TYR A 155 -14.06 1.46 -17.81
N ALA A 156 -14.10 2.61 -18.49
CA ALA A 156 -15.02 2.85 -19.60
C ALA A 156 -14.70 1.92 -20.80
N GLU A 157 -13.43 1.67 -21.09
CA GLU A 157 -12.97 0.72 -22.11
C GLU A 157 -13.37 -0.73 -21.79
N GLN A 158 -13.42 -1.08 -20.51
CA GLN A 158 -13.96 -2.36 -20.03
C GLN A 158 -15.49 -2.44 -20.09
N GLY A 159 -16.17 -1.36 -20.49
CA GLY A 159 -17.61 -1.31 -20.67
C GLY A 159 -18.41 -1.04 -19.39
N LEU A 160 -17.77 -0.56 -18.32
CA LEU A 160 -18.49 -0.20 -17.10
C LEU A 160 -19.37 1.03 -17.33
N ALA A 161 -20.57 0.99 -16.79
CA ALA A 161 -21.45 2.15 -16.75
C ALA A 161 -20.91 3.19 -15.76
N LYS A 162 -21.20 4.47 -16.01
CA LYS A 162 -20.79 5.57 -15.11
C LYS A 162 -21.13 5.30 -13.63
N SER A 163 -22.31 4.76 -13.33
CA SER A 163 -22.71 4.45 -11.96
C SER A 163 -21.87 3.35 -11.30
N GLU A 164 -21.32 2.42 -12.08
CA GLU A 164 -20.38 1.41 -11.57
C GLU A 164 -19.02 2.05 -11.30
N ILE A 165 -18.55 2.93 -12.19
CA ILE A 165 -17.31 3.69 -12.00
C ILE A 165 -17.41 4.61 -10.78
N ASP A 166 -18.53 5.31 -10.61
CA ASP A 166 -18.79 6.20 -9.46
C ASP A 166 -18.72 5.44 -8.12
N ASN A 167 -18.98 4.12 -8.11
CA ASN A 167 -18.82 3.27 -6.92
C ASN A 167 -17.36 2.82 -6.70
N LEU A 168 -16.55 2.74 -7.75
CA LEU A 168 -15.17 2.24 -7.67
C LEU A 168 -14.14 3.36 -7.56
N LEU A 169 -14.42 4.55 -8.08
CA LEU A 169 -13.42 5.58 -8.29
C LEU A 169 -13.97 6.94 -7.87
N VAL A 170 -13.35 7.56 -6.88
CA VAL A 170 -13.73 8.89 -6.38
C VAL A 170 -12.54 9.84 -6.44
N LEU A 171 -12.77 11.05 -6.93
CA LEU A 171 -11.86 12.17 -6.82
C LEU A 171 -12.52 13.29 -6.00
N ASP A 172 -12.04 13.49 -4.78
CA ASP A 172 -12.54 14.49 -3.83
C ASP A 172 -11.49 15.59 -3.63
N ILE A 173 -11.61 16.64 -4.44
CA ILE A 173 -10.76 17.83 -4.35
C ILE A 173 -11.37 18.81 -3.33
N LYS A 174 -10.65 19.05 -2.24
CA LYS A 174 -11.06 19.96 -1.18
C LYS A 174 -10.64 21.39 -1.50
N GLU A 175 -11.63 22.24 -1.74
CA GLU A 175 -11.43 23.69 -1.86
C GLU A 175 -10.93 24.30 -0.54
N LYS A 176 -10.42 25.53 -0.62
CA LYS A 176 -9.92 26.30 0.54
C LYS A 176 -10.91 26.34 1.72
N ASN A 177 -12.21 26.41 1.45
CA ASN A 177 -13.25 26.48 2.49
C ASN A 177 -13.35 25.22 3.35
N TYR A 178 -12.94 24.06 2.84
CA TYR A 178 -12.89 22.82 3.63
C TYR A 178 -11.97 22.95 4.85
N PHE A 179 -10.89 23.73 4.71
CA PHE A 179 -9.90 23.95 5.76
C PHE A 179 -10.24 25.13 6.68
N ALA A 180 -11.28 25.92 6.35
CA ALA A 180 -11.65 27.11 7.10
C ALA A 180 -12.07 26.78 8.54
N GLY A 181 -11.67 27.61 9.50
CA GLY A 181 -11.95 27.39 10.92
C GLY A 181 -11.06 26.35 11.60
N THR A 182 -10.15 25.70 10.87
CA THR A 182 -9.11 24.84 11.42
C THR A 182 -7.80 25.61 11.63
N LYS A 183 -6.79 24.97 12.24
CA LYS A 183 -5.44 25.52 12.35
C LYS A 183 -4.58 25.27 11.09
N VAL A 184 -5.15 24.68 10.04
CA VAL A 184 -4.42 24.34 8.82
C VAL A 184 -4.15 25.62 8.03
N THR A 185 -2.86 25.89 7.78
CA THR A 185 -2.41 27.07 7.00
C THR A 185 -1.82 26.69 5.64
N TYR A 186 -1.63 25.39 5.38
CA TYR A 186 -1.16 24.81 4.12
C TYR A 186 -1.87 23.47 3.91
N GLN A 187 -2.38 23.22 2.70
CA GLN A 187 -3.39 22.20 2.46
C GLN A 187 -2.82 20.78 2.58
N HIS A 188 -1.56 20.58 2.18
CA HIS A 188 -0.90 19.28 2.29
C HIS A 188 -0.93 18.78 3.74
N GLY A 189 -0.40 19.59 4.67
CA GLY A 189 -0.40 19.28 6.11
C GLY A 189 -1.78 19.18 6.74
N GLY A 190 -2.84 19.58 6.02
CA GLY A 190 -4.23 19.39 6.41
C GLY A 190 -4.77 17.98 6.19
N GLY A 191 -4.01 17.06 5.59
CA GLY A 191 -4.51 15.72 5.24
C GLY A 191 -5.03 14.89 6.42
N TYR A 192 -4.60 15.18 7.66
CA TYR A 192 -5.16 14.53 8.85
C TYR A 192 -6.65 14.82 9.08
N LEU A 193 -7.21 15.84 8.42
CA LEU A 193 -8.64 16.14 8.48
C LEU A 193 -9.47 15.10 7.71
N PHE A 194 -8.91 14.45 6.68
CA PHE A 194 -9.63 13.51 5.85
C PHE A 194 -10.09 12.27 6.65
N CYS A 195 -9.28 11.80 7.59
CA CYS A 195 -9.65 10.68 8.46
C CYS A 195 -10.71 11.05 9.54
N ARG A 196 -11.09 12.33 9.62
CA ARG A 196 -12.15 12.83 10.51
C ARG A 196 -13.41 13.22 9.75
N ASP A 197 -13.36 13.23 8.42
CA ASP A 197 -14.52 13.51 7.57
C ASP A 197 -15.37 12.24 7.48
N GLU A 198 -16.59 12.32 8.00
CA GLU A 198 -17.52 11.20 8.02
C GLU A 198 -17.90 10.72 6.61
N LYS A 199 -17.88 11.60 5.60
CA LYS A 199 -18.20 11.21 4.22
C LYS A 199 -17.06 10.40 3.61
N ILE A 200 -15.82 10.84 3.82
CA ILE A 200 -14.62 10.14 3.31
C ILE A 200 -14.51 8.77 3.97
N MET A 201 -14.60 8.72 5.30
CA MET A 201 -14.47 7.46 6.03
C MET A 201 -15.69 6.57 5.84
N GLY A 202 -16.88 7.15 5.69
CA GLY A 202 -18.11 6.43 5.36
C GLY A 202 -18.06 5.79 3.97
N TRP A 203 -17.46 6.46 2.98
CA TRP A 203 -17.19 5.85 1.68
C TRP A 203 -16.21 4.68 1.82
N LEU A 204 -15.06 4.89 2.49
CA LEU A 204 -14.03 3.87 2.63
C LEU A 204 -14.57 2.59 3.28
N PHE A 205 -15.28 2.71 4.40
CA PHE A 205 -15.83 1.57 5.14
C PHE A 205 -17.19 1.08 4.65
N GLY A 206 -17.74 1.71 3.60
CA GLY A 206 -19.01 1.32 2.99
C GLY A 206 -18.92 0.11 2.06
N HIS A 207 -17.70 -0.29 1.68
CA HIS A 207 -17.41 -1.46 0.85
C HIS A 207 -17.36 -2.75 1.66
#